data_AF-A0A943GE45-F1
#
_entry.id   AF-A0A943GE45-F1
#
_cell.length_a   1.000
_cell.length_b   1.000
_cell.length_c   1.000
_cell.angle_alpha   90.00
_cell.angle_beta   90.00
_cell.angle_gamma   90.00
#
_symmetry.space_group_name_H-M   'P 1'
#
loop_
_entity.id
_entity.type
_entity.pdbx_description
1 polymer ?
#
loop_
_entity_poly.entity_id
_entity_poly.type
_entity_poly.pdbx_seq_one_letter_code
_entity_poly.pdbx_strand_id
1 'polypeptide(L)'
;MPALAIWESSDNWQPILKRLSTYHKMNIKVWVGTNPQCTFQVHSFDYGNLPFYTYKGYSKEIYDMVYHHIHEFSCMYFRNYRPYAQKAYACKTIFDISDIFNQLVELFCQILIDNKIDVLIFSRMFHLGSDYLMYLVAQALGIRTVIPYQGSFRGRFFYTYTLEDFGIFQ
;
A
#
# COMPACT_ATOMS: atom_id res chain seq x y z
N MET A 1 -12.88 7.22 -17.34
CA MET A 1 -13.12 6.92 -15.91
C MET A 1 -11.77 6.64 -15.29
N PRO A 2 -11.47 7.20 -14.10
CA PRO A 2 -10.18 6.99 -13.46
C PRO A 2 -9.95 5.49 -13.19
N ALA A 3 -8.74 5.01 -13.48
CA ALA A 3 -8.27 3.69 -13.12
C ALA A 3 -7.92 3.66 -11.63
N LEU A 4 -8.49 2.69 -10.91
CA LEU A 4 -8.39 2.59 -9.47
C LEU A 4 -7.50 1.43 -9.05
N ALA A 5 -6.64 1.67 -8.08
CA ALA A 5 -6.04 0.64 -7.25
C ALA A 5 -6.70 0.65 -5.88
N ILE A 6 -7.02 -0.53 -5.35
CA ILE A 6 -7.54 -0.69 -3.98
C ILE A 6 -6.49 -1.44 -3.16
N TRP A 7 -6.20 -0.92 -1.96
CA TRP A 7 -5.37 -1.55 -0.97
C TRP A 7 -6.18 -1.93 0.26
N GLU A 8 -6.44 -3.22 0.45
CA GLU A 8 -6.98 -3.74 1.69
C GLU A 8 -6.20 -4.94 2.21
N SER A 9 -6.26 -5.12 3.52
CA SER A 9 -5.60 -6.25 4.18
C SER A 9 -6.60 -7.06 4.99
N SER A 10 -7.84 -7.21 4.47
CA SER A 10 -8.91 -7.98 5.09
C SER A 10 -9.72 -8.74 4.03
N ASP A 11 -10.23 -9.91 4.37
CA ASP A 11 -10.88 -10.82 3.39
C ASP A 11 -12.28 -10.38 2.93
N ASN A 12 -12.84 -9.31 3.52
CA ASN A 12 -14.27 -9.01 3.46
C ASN A 12 -14.68 -8.04 2.34
N TRP A 13 -13.75 -7.60 1.50
CA TRP A 13 -14.02 -6.54 0.51
C TRP A 13 -14.53 -7.04 -0.84
N GLN A 14 -14.39 -8.34 -1.15
CA GLN A 14 -14.80 -8.90 -2.43
C GLN A 14 -16.25 -8.55 -2.84
N PRO A 15 -17.28 -8.69 -1.96
CA PRO A 15 -18.65 -8.33 -2.33
C PRO A 15 -18.80 -6.83 -2.58
N ILE A 16 -18.05 -6.01 -1.85
CA ILE A 16 -18.04 -4.55 -1.98
C ILE A 16 -17.43 -4.15 -3.33
N LEU A 17 -16.25 -4.67 -3.65
CA LEU A 17 -15.57 -4.38 -4.92
C LEU A 17 -16.38 -4.84 -6.13
N LYS A 18 -16.99 -6.03 -6.04
CA LYS A 18 -17.92 -6.52 -7.07
C LYS A 18 -19.11 -5.58 -7.25
N ARG A 19 -19.66 -5.05 -6.15
CA ARG A 19 -20.77 -4.08 -6.20
C ARG A 19 -20.34 -2.75 -6.80
N LEU A 20 -19.14 -2.26 -6.48
CA LEU A 20 -18.58 -1.02 -7.02
C LEU A 20 -18.31 -1.14 -8.52
N SER A 21 -17.73 -2.25 -8.97
CA SER A 21 -17.48 -2.47 -10.40
C SER A 21 -18.76 -2.68 -11.19
N THR A 22 -19.71 -3.47 -10.69
CA THR A 22 -20.93 -3.83 -11.42
C THR A 22 -21.95 -2.69 -11.45
N TYR A 23 -22.24 -2.08 -10.30
CA TYR A 23 -23.33 -1.11 -10.18
C TYR A 23 -22.87 0.35 -10.30
N HIS A 24 -21.64 0.65 -9.85
CA HIS A 24 -21.10 2.00 -9.89
C HIS A 24 -20.09 2.20 -11.02
N LYS A 25 -19.88 1.16 -11.85
CA LYS A 25 -19.00 1.16 -13.02
C LYS A 25 -17.58 1.65 -12.73
N MET A 26 -17.10 1.43 -11.50
CA MET A 26 -15.73 1.79 -11.12
C MET A 26 -14.71 0.92 -11.85
N ASN A 27 -13.68 1.55 -12.43
CA ASN A 27 -12.63 0.87 -13.18
C ASN A 27 -11.49 0.43 -12.24
N ILE A 28 -11.75 -0.62 -11.46
CA ILE A 28 -10.75 -1.20 -10.55
C ILE A 28 -9.79 -2.06 -11.38
N LYS A 29 -8.54 -1.63 -11.48
CA LYS A 29 -7.46 -2.32 -12.22
C LYS A 29 -6.61 -3.20 -11.32
N VAL A 30 -6.34 -2.70 -10.12
CA VAL A 30 -5.48 -3.37 -9.15
C VAL A 30 -6.24 -3.54 -7.85
N TRP A 31 -6.21 -4.76 -7.32
CA TRP A 31 -6.72 -5.10 -6.01
C TRP A 31 -5.59 -5.77 -5.23
N VAL A 32 -5.03 -5.07 -4.24
CA VAL A 32 -4.06 -5.62 -3.27
C VAL A 32 -4.83 -6.08 -2.05
N GLY A 33 -4.80 -7.39 -1.76
CA GLY A 33 -5.73 -8.01 -0.84
C GLY A 33 -5.24 -9.28 -0.15
N THR A 34 -6.12 -9.86 0.67
CA THR A 34 -5.94 -11.20 1.28
C THR A 34 -6.83 -12.25 0.62
N ASN A 35 -7.85 -11.80 -0.11
CA ASN A 35 -8.76 -12.69 -0.84
C ASN A 35 -8.01 -13.40 -2.00
N PRO A 36 -8.28 -14.69 -2.27
CA PRO A 36 -7.63 -15.40 -3.39
C PRO A 36 -7.86 -14.79 -4.78
N GLN A 37 -8.89 -13.95 -4.94
CA GLN A 37 -9.23 -13.30 -6.22
C GLN A 37 -8.58 -11.91 -6.38
N CYS A 38 -7.82 -11.43 -5.41
CA CYS A 38 -7.12 -10.15 -5.55
C CYS A 38 -6.00 -10.25 -6.60
N THR A 39 -5.65 -9.11 -7.20
CA THR A 39 -4.54 -9.02 -8.16
C THR A 39 -3.20 -9.35 -7.49
N PHE A 40 -3.00 -8.86 -6.27
CA PHE A 40 -1.76 -9.10 -5.50
C PHE A 40 -2.06 -9.43 -4.05
N GLN A 41 -1.41 -10.48 -3.56
CA GLN A 41 -1.48 -10.87 -2.15
C GLN A 41 -0.69 -9.88 -1.29
N VAL A 42 -1.37 -9.14 -0.42
CA VAL A 42 -0.78 -8.10 0.44
C VAL A 42 0.34 -8.66 1.32
N HIS A 43 0.17 -9.89 1.80
CA HIS A 43 1.15 -10.59 2.63
C HIS A 43 2.49 -10.85 1.94
N SER A 44 2.52 -10.95 0.60
CA SER A 44 3.79 -11.02 -0.12
C SER A 44 4.61 -9.75 0.08
N PHE A 45 3.94 -8.59 0.15
CA PHE A 45 4.57 -7.30 0.42
C PHE A 45 4.95 -7.16 1.90
N ASP A 46 4.05 -7.55 2.81
CA ASP A 46 4.26 -7.43 4.26
C ASP A 46 5.43 -8.28 4.79
N TYR A 47 5.81 -9.36 4.08
CA TYR A 47 6.89 -10.27 4.49
C TYR A 47 8.14 -10.19 3.63
N GLY A 48 8.06 -9.49 2.49
CA GLY A 48 9.16 -9.32 1.55
C GLY A 48 9.43 -10.60 0.77
N ASN A 49 8.38 -11.42 0.57
CA ASN A 49 8.45 -12.61 -0.25
C ASN A 49 8.07 -12.23 -1.69
N LEU A 50 9.07 -11.77 -2.44
CA LEU A 50 8.90 -11.25 -3.80
C LEU A 50 9.61 -12.14 -4.83
N PRO A 51 9.24 -13.42 -4.99
CA PRO A 51 10.01 -14.40 -5.75
C PRO A 51 10.11 -14.10 -7.26
N PHE A 52 9.25 -13.21 -7.77
CA PHE A 52 9.21 -12.81 -9.18
C PHE A 52 9.63 -11.36 -9.39
N TYR A 53 10.28 -10.74 -8.41
CA TYR A 53 10.79 -9.38 -8.55
C TYR A 53 11.84 -9.30 -9.66
N THR A 54 11.75 -8.26 -10.49
CA THR A 54 12.79 -7.94 -11.48
C THR A 54 12.88 -6.42 -11.58
N TYR A 55 14.08 -5.89 -11.37
CA TYR A 55 14.33 -4.46 -11.54
C TYR A 55 14.28 -4.07 -13.02
N LYS A 56 13.46 -3.09 -13.35
CA LYS A 56 13.28 -2.53 -14.70
C LYS A 56 13.56 -1.03 -14.75
N GLY A 57 13.87 -0.39 -13.61
CA GLY A 57 14.21 1.04 -13.53
C GLY A 57 13.02 1.97 -13.37
N TYR A 58 11.85 1.46 -12.98
CA TYR A 58 10.64 2.25 -12.77
C TYR A 58 10.78 3.19 -11.57
N SER A 59 11.58 2.81 -10.57
CA SER A 59 11.84 3.61 -9.38
C SER A 59 12.90 4.69 -9.57
N LYS A 60 13.59 4.77 -10.72
CA LYS A 60 14.80 5.59 -10.85
C LYS A 60 14.60 7.06 -10.48
N GLU A 61 13.46 7.64 -10.86
CA GLU A 61 13.14 9.04 -10.58
C GLU A 61 12.43 9.23 -9.22
N ILE A 62 11.89 8.15 -8.66
CA ILE A 62 11.09 8.15 -7.44
C ILE A 62 11.92 7.84 -6.19
N TYR A 63 13.01 7.09 -6.37
CA TYR A 63 13.77 6.49 -5.27
C TYR A 63 14.22 7.52 -4.24
N ASP A 64 14.88 8.59 -4.68
CA ASP A 64 15.41 9.62 -3.77
C ASP A 64 14.28 10.36 -3.03
N MET A 65 13.10 10.49 -3.63
CA MET A 65 11.94 11.12 -2.98
C MET A 65 11.40 10.30 -1.82
N VAL A 66 11.51 8.97 -1.89
CA VAL A 66 10.95 8.06 -0.88
C VAL A 66 12.00 7.49 0.08
N TYR A 67 13.28 7.45 -0.30
CA TYR A 67 14.34 6.80 0.46
C TYR A 67 14.54 7.39 1.86
N HIS A 68 14.31 8.69 2.02
CA HIS A 68 14.38 9.37 3.32
C HIS A 68 13.39 8.81 4.36
N HIS A 69 12.36 8.07 3.94
CA HIS A 69 11.36 7.45 4.79
C HIS A 69 11.69 5.99 5.19
N ILE A 70 12.89 5.50 4.90
CA ILE A 70 13.28 4.12 5.21
C ILE A 70 13.17 3.79 6.70
N HIS A 71 13.39 4.77 7.58
CA HIS A 71 13.28 4.58 9.02
C HIS A 71 11.83 4.39 9.47
N GLU A 72 10.90 5.25 9.03
CA GLU A 72 9.47 5.14 9.31
C GLU A 72 8.91 3.84 8.74
N PHE A 73 9.28 3.49 7.51
CA PHE A 73 8.99 2.20 6.92
C PHE A 73 9.47 1.07 7.83
N SER A 74 10.75 1.07 8.22
CA SER A 74 11.34 0.00 9.04
C SER A 74 10.61 -0.19 10.37
N CYS A 75 10.26 0.90 11.06
CA CYS A 75 9.55 0.88 12.34
C CYS A 75 8.18 0.18 12.23
N MET A 76 7.46 0.39 11.12
CA MET A 76 6.19 -0.30 10.87
C MET A 76 6.44 -1.75 10.42
N TYR A 77 7.39 -1.95 9.51
CA TYR A 77 7.63 -3.21 8.84
C TYR A 77 8.11 -4.32 9.79
N PHE A 78 8.96 -3.99 10.77
CA PHE A 78 9.45 -4.95 11.77
C PHE A 78 8.34 -5.61 12.60
N ARG A 79 7.17 -4.97 12.71
CA ARG A 79 6.03 -5.46 13.50
C ARG A 79 5.34 -6.67 12.85
N ASN A 80 5.74 -7.04 11.62
CA ASN A 80 5.12 -8.08 10.82
C ASN A 80 5.99 -9.31 10.74
N TYR A 81 5.98 -10.15 11.77
CA TYR A 81 6.67 -11.42 11.71
C TYR A 81 5.96 -12.40 10.76
N ARG A 82 4.71 -12.80 11.07
CA ARG A 82 3.86 -13.72 10.27
C ARG A 82 2.37 -13.60 10.62
N PRO A 83 1.43 -14.05 9.76
CA PRO A 83 -0.02 -13.95 10.04
C PRO A 83 -0.43 -14.66 11.33
N TYR A 84 0.25 -15.77 11.63
CA TYR A 84 0.00 -16.63 12.80
C TYR A 84 0.84 -16.27 14.04
N ALA A 85 1.70 -15.25 13.96
CA ALA A 85 2.62 -14.90 15.03
C ALA A 85 2.81 -13.37 15.16
N GLN A 86 1.69 -12.66 15.29
CA GLN A 86 1.62 -11.19 15.41
C GLN A 86 2.21 -10.64 16.73
N LYS A 87 2.73 -11.49 17.64
CA LYS A 87 3.40 -11.11 18.89
C LYS A 87 4.93 -11.07 18.79
N ALA A 88 5.47 -11.39 17.62
CA ALA A 88 6.91 -11.41 17.37
C ALA A 88 7.28 -10.33 16.37
N TYR A 89 8.47 -9.78 16.53
CA TYR A 89 9.10 -8.93 15.54
C TYR A 89 9.84 -9.78 14.52
N ALA A 90 9.88 -9.33 13.28
CA ALA A 90 10.76 -9.93 12.28
C ALA A 90 12.22 -9.67 12.66
N CYS A 91 13.00 -10.74 12.91
CA CYS A 91 14.44 -10.64 13.15
C CYS A 91 15.20 -10.40 11.83
N LYS A 92 14.89 -9.30 11.14
CA LYS A 92 15.56 -8.85 9.91
C LYS A 92 16.71 -7.91 10.28
N THR A 93 17.81 -8.00 9.54
CA THR A 93 18.90 -7.03 9.63
C THR A 93 18.53 -5.74 8.91
N ILE A 94 19.29 -4.66 9.12
CA ILE A 94 19.11 -3.43 8.36
C ILE A 94 19.33 -3.63 6.86
N PHE A 95 20.20 -4.56 6.46
CA PHE A 95 20.44 -4.90 5.06
C PHE A 95 19.23 -5.60 4.44
N ASP A 96 18.60 -6.53 5.17
CA ASP A 96 17.37 -7.18 4.72
C ASP A 96 16.24 -6.15 4.52
N ILE A 97 16.11 -5.20 5.45
CA ILE A 97 15.12 -4.12 5.35
C ILE A 97 15.42 -3.23 4.15
N SER A 98 16.67 -2.84 3.94
CA SER A 98 17.06 -2.01 2.79
C SER A 98 16.79 -2.73 1.47
N ASP A 99 17.09 -4.02 1.37
CA ASP A 99 16.82 -4.80 0.16
C ASP A 99 15.31 -4.89 -0.12
N ILE A 100 14.51 -5.23 0.89
CA ILE A 100 13.05 -5.29 0.77
C ILE A 100 12.47 -3.92 0.39
N PHE A 101 12.93 -2.85 1.02
CA PHE A 101 12.51 -1.48 0.70
C PHE A 101 12.74 -1.19 -0.79
N ASN A 102 13.96 -1.43 -1.27
CA ASN A 102 14.33 -1.18 -2.67
C ASN A 102 13.47 -1.98 -3.65
N GLN A 103 13.24 -3.27 -3.36
CA GLN A 103 12.40 -4.13 -4.19
C GLN A 103 10.95 -3.67 -4.21
N LEU A 104 10.40 -3.26 -3.06
CA LEU A 104 9.02 -2.77 -2.97
C LEU A 104 8.85 -1.44 -3.69
N VAL A 105 9.79 -0.49 -3.59
CA VAL A 105 9.70 0.79 -4.32
C VAL A 105 9.59 0.54 -5.82
N GLU A 106 10.50 -0.26 -6.37
CA GLU A 106 10.48 -0.63 -7.80
C GLU A 106 9.19 -1.37 -8.17
N LEU A 107 8.79 -2.37 -7.39
CA LEU A 107 7.59 -3.16 -7.67
C LEU A 107 6.32 -2.29 -7.64
N PHE A 108 6.19 -1.39 -6.66
CA PHE A 108 5.04 -0.49 -6.58
C PHE A 108 5.03 0.51 -7.73
N CYS A 109 6.18 1.03 -8.16
CA CYS A 109 6.26 1.85 -9.36
C CYS A 109 5.78 1.06 -10.59
N GLN A 110 6.23 -0.19 -10.76
CA GLN A 110 5.77 -1.06 -11.86
C GLN A 110 4.26 -1.28 -11.81
N ILE A 111 3.71 -1.65 -10.65
CA ILE A 111 2.27 -1.90 -10.47
C ILE A 111 1.46 -0.67 -10.85
N LEU A 112 1.83 0.51 -10.35
CA LEU A 112 1.06 1.74 -10.54
C LEU A 112 1.18 2.26 -11.98
N ILE A 113 2.38 2.23 -12.57
CA ILE A 113 2.64 2.74 -13.93
C ILE A 113 2.06 1.80 -14.99
N ASP A 114 2.31 0.50 -14.91
CA ASP A 114 1.86 -0.47 -15.94
C ASP A 114 0.32 -0.53 -16.00
N ASN A 115 -0.33 -0.40 -14.85
CA ASN A 115 -1.80 -0.39 -14.77
C ASN A 115 -2.42 1.00 -14.98
N LYS A 116 -1.60 2.04 -15.19
CA LYS A 116 -2.01 3.44 -15.41
C LYS A 116 -2.98 3.93 -14.33
N ILE A 117 -2.61 3.72 -13.07
CA ILE A 117 -3.47 4.04 -11.92
C ILE A 117 -3.58 5.55 -11.75
N ASP A 118 -4.81 6.05 -11.66
CA ASP A 118 -5.11 7.47 -11.41
C ASP A 118 -5.39 7.74 -9.93
N VAL A 119 -5.99 6.77 -9.24
CA VAL A 119 -6.36 6.88 -7.82
C VAL A 119 -6.06 5.60 -7.05
N LEU A 120 -5.38 5.72 -5.92
CA LEU A 120 -5.15 4.63 -4.97
C LEU A 120 -6.03 4.83 -3.73
N ILE A 121 -6.88 3.86 -3.43
CA ILE A 121 -7.79 3.89 -2.27
C ILE A 121 -7.33 2.87 -1.25
N PHE A 122 -7.05 3.34 -0.04
CA PHE A 122 -6.78 2.47 1.10
C PHE A 122 -8.07 2.09 1.80
N SER A 123 -8.04 0.97 2.51
CA SER A 123 -9.12 0.56 3.43
C SER A 123 -8.99 1.15 4.83
N ARG A 124 -7.79 1.60 5.21
CA ARG A 124 -7.45 2.15 6.53
C ARG A 124 -6.13 2.92 6.48
N MET A 125 -5.85 3.63 7.57
CA MET A 125 -4.55 4.26 7.83
C MET A 125 -3.40 3.23 7.86
N PHE A 126 -2.20 3.68 7.47
CA PHE A 126 -1.01 2.85 7.32
C PHE A 126 -0.53 2.27 8.65
N HIS A 127 -0.04 1.04 8.63
CA HIS A 127 0.42 0.35 9.84
C HIS A 127 1.41 -0.79 9.62
N LEU A 128 1.62 -1.27 8.37
CA LEU A 128 2.50 -2.43 8.08
C LEU A 128 3.78 -2.07 7.35
N GLY A 129 3.96 -0.80 6.99
CA GLY A 129 5.14 -0.32 6.27
C GLY A 129 4.99 -0.49 4.77
N SER A 130 4.56 -1.66 4.28
CA SER A 130 4.23 -1.90 2.86
C SER A 130 3.14 -0.94 2.35
N ASP A 131 2.09 -0.75 3.15
CA ASP A 131 0.98 0.17 2.89
C ASP A 131 1.43 1.64 2.88
N TYR A 132 2.26 2.02 3.85
CA TYR A 132 2.89 3.34 3.91
C TYR A 132 3.80 3.60 2.70
N LEU A 133 4.63 2.63 2.30
CA LEU A 133 5.53 2.76 1.17
C LEU A 133 4.78 2.85 -0.16
N MET A 134 3.70 2.08 -0.35
CA MET A 134 2.82 2.22 -1.51
C MET A 134 2.19 3.62 -1.57
N TYR A 135 1.79 4.19 -0.42
CA TYR A 135 1.32 5.58 -0.35
C TYR A 135 2.39 6.58 -0.78
N LEU A 136 3.61 6.46 -0.26
CA LEU A 136 4.72 7.36 -0.60
C LEU A 136 5.06 7.30 -2.09
N VAL A 137 5.13 6.09 -2.67
CA VAL A 137 5.36 5.89 -4.10
C VAL A 137 4.22 6.50 -4.92
N ALA A 138 2.96 6.29 -4.52
CA ALA A 138 1.82 6.89 -5.20
C ALA A 138 1.87 8.44 -5.17
N GLN A 139 2.19 9.04 -4.02
CA GLN A 139 2.35 10.49 -3.89
C GLN A 139 3.49 11.02 -4.77
N ALA A 140 4.64 10.35 -4.78
CA ALA A 140 5.78 10.73 -5.61
C ALA A 140 5.47 10.64 -7.11
N LEU A 141 4.63 9.68 -7.53
CA LEU A 141 4.12 9.56 -8.90
C LEU A 141 2.99 10.55 -9.24
N GLY A 142 2.55 11.39 -8.30
CA GLY A 142 1.42 12.29 -8.49
C GLY A 142 0.05 11.60 -8.55
N ILE A 143 -0.03 10.35 -8.08
CA ILE A 143 -1.27 9.58 -8.03
C ILE A 143 -2.09 10.04 -6.82
N ARG A 144 -3.37 10.35 -7.06
CA ARG A 144 -4.27 10.75 -5.98
C ARG A 144 -4.48 9.59 -5.02
N THR A 145 -4.32 9.81 -3.73
CA THR A 145 -4.64 8.77 -2.73
C THR A 145 -5.91 9.11 -1.98
N VAL A 146 -6.63 8.10 -1.48
CA VAL A 146 -7.79 8.27 -0.61
C VAL A 146 -7.59 7.36 0.60
N ILE A 147 -7.53 7.96 1.79
CA ILE A 147 -7.19 7.28 3.04
C ILE A 147 -8.38 7.43 3.99
N PRO A 148 -9.20 6.38 4.16
CA PRO A 148 -10.27 6.39 5.14
C PRO A 148 -9.72 6.34 6.57
N TYR A 149 -10.35 7.12 7.45
CA TYR A 149 -10.08 7.15 8.87
C TYR A 149 -11.37 6.99 9.66
N GLN A 150 -11.39 6.01 10.56
CA GLN A 150 -12.54 5.74 11.39
C GLN A 150 -12.74 6.88 12.40
N GLY A 151 -13.91 7.51 12.36
CA GLY A 151 -14.28 8.50 13.37
C GLY A 151 -14.68 7.86 14.69
N SER A 152 -14.65 8.63 15.78
CA SER A 152 -15.11 8.18 17.10
C SER A 152 -16.63 7.93 17.16
N PHE A 153 -17.39 8.44 16.19
CA PHE A 153 -18.84 8.27 16.12
C PHE A 153 -19.21 7.07 15.26
N ARG A 154 -20.08 6.21 15.80
CA ARG A 154 -20.58 5.02 15.10
C ARG A 154 -21.18 5.40 13.73
N GLY A 155 -20.79 4.67 12.69
CA GLY A 155 -21.30 4.86 11.33
C GLY A 155 -20.78 6.11 10.62
N ARG A 156 -19.76 6.79 11.18
CA ARG A 156 -19.11 7.93 10.55
C ARG A 156 -17.62 7.63 10.34
N PHE A 157 -17.12 8.01 9.18
CA PHE A 157 -15.71 8.00 8.86
C PHE A 157 -15.38 9.28 8.09
N PHE A 158 -14.11 9.64 8.12
CA PHE A 158 -13.55 10.72 7.32
C PHE A 158 -12.60 10.10 6.30
N TYR A 159 -12.26 10.84 5.27
CA TYR A 159 -11.17 10.46 4.37
C TYR A 159 -10.25 11.64 4.17
N THR A 160 -8.98 11.34 3.92
CA THR A 160 -7.96 12.32 3.55
C THR A 160 -7.28 11.92 2.24
N TYR A 161 -6.61 12.88 1.60
CA TYR A 161 -5.80 12.70 0.40
C TYR A 161 -4.32 12.61 0.71
N THR A 162 -3.87 13.28 1.78
CA THR A 162 -2.50 13.19 2.29
C THR A 162 -2.51 13.02 3.82
N LEU A 163 -1.33 12.83 4.41
CA LEU A 163 -1.19 12.79 5.87
C LEU A 163 -1.29 14.19 6.49
N GLU A 164 -0.89 15.23 5.77
CA GLU A 164 -0.93 16.63 6.17
C GLU A 164 -2.37 17.16 6.30
N ASP A 165 -3.36 16.49 5.70
CA ASP A 165 -4.79 16.78 5.88
C ASP A 165 -5.25 16.59 7.34
N PHE A 166 -4.52 15.80 8.15
CA PHE A 166 -4.75 15.73 9.60
C PHE A 166 -4.26 16.97 10.34
N GLY A 167 -3.41 17.77 9.69
CA GLY A 167 -2.66 18.88 10.27
C GLY A 167 -1.17 18.71 10.03
N ILE A 168 -0.46 19.84 10.02
CA ILE A 168 1.00 19.89 10.03
C ILE A 168 1.42 20.05 11.50
N PHE A 169 2.10 19.04 12.04
CA PHE A 169 2.56 19.02 13.44
C PHE A 169 4.08 19.25 13.44
N GLN A 170 4.51 20.42 13.93
CA GLN A 170 5.91 20.85 14.04
C GLN A 170 6.28 21.09 15.50
#